data_AF-A0A3R7YJI2-F1
#
_entry.id   AF-A0A3R7YJI2-F1
#
_cell.length_a   1.000
_cell.length_b   1.000
_cell.length_c   1.000
_cell.angle_alpha   90.00
_cell.angle_beta   90.00
_cell.angle_gamma   90.00
#
_symmetry.space_group_name_H-M   'P 1'
#
loop_
_entity.id
_entity.type
_entity.pdbx_description
1 polymer ?
#
loop_
_entity_poly.entity_id
_entity_poly.type
_entity_poly.pdbx_seq_one_letter_code
_entity_poly.pdbx_strand_id
1 'polypeptide(L)'
;MNEEERWEKKGQKSRGQNEDGHPRRAISTLLIALGPSVQSHSQTIQILSSLQESTRFPDAFSLTSLPFSRRSSPPLSQLEEAVVGASLGQLYASHLDQNFNQGNKRLYSTLVGRLFAFSSWLFEGSTERQAVIVVGHSRWLRYFFRMFFPAEQAHPAKDQKLSNCGVLKFDYLQLHQKNSGRVDYLIDPRSCQLLRGSFSP
;
A
#
# COMPACT_ATOMS: atom_id res chain seq x y z
N MET A 1 8.60 -5.58 61.70
CA MET A 1 7.37 -4.76 61.61
C MET A 1 7.84 -3.36 61.19
N ASN A 2 8.16 -3.20 59.90
CA ASN A 2 7.27 -2.89 58.77
C ASN A 2 6.78 -1.44 58.83
N GLU A 3 7.14 -0.64 57.83
CA GLU A 3 6.19 -0.15 56.82
C GLU A 3 6.96 0.68 55.76
N GLU A 4 7.37 -0.02 54.70
CA GLU A 4 7.36 0.56 53.35
C GLU A 4 5.89 0.80 52.96
N GLU A 5 5.60 1.99 52.41
CA GLU A 5 4.65 2.26 51.32
C GLU A 5 4.08 3.68 51.45
N ARG A 6 4.62 4.61 50.66
CA ARG A 6 3.88 5.83 50.29
C ARG A 6 3.94 6.02 48.78
N TRP A 7 2.95 5.46 48.12
CA TRP A 7 2.72 5.59 46.68
C TRP A 7 2.35 7.03 46.31
N GLU A 8 3.17 7.69 45.48
CA GLU A 8 2.76 8.84 44.70
C GLU A 8 2.40 8.40 43.28
N LYS A 9 1.10 8.32 42.99
CA LYS A 9 0.58 8.12 41.63
C LYS A 9 0.92 9.34 40.78
N LYS A 10 1.99 9.27 39.99
CA LYS A 10 2.19 10.20 38.88
C LYS A 10 1.21 9.83 37.76
N GLY A 11 0.09 10.54 37.75
CA GLY A 11 -0.84 10.55 36.64
C GLY A 11 -0.12 10.94 35.36
N GLN A 12 0.02 9.98 34.46
CA GLN A 12 0.58 10.20 33.13
C GLN A 12 -0.49 10.91 32.31
N LYS A 13 -0.29 12.23 32.15
CA LYS A 13 -1.10 13.10 31.31
C LYS A 13 -1.10 12.49 29.89
N SER A 14 -2.24 11.92 29.48
CA SER A 14 -2.47 11.41 28.13
C SER A 14 -2.46 12.56 27.13
N ARG A 15 -1.26 12.95 26.70
CA ARG A 15 -1.09 13.67 25.44
C ARG A 15 -1.35 12.64 24.35
N GLY A 16 -2.56 12.63 23.82
CA GLY A 16 -2.85 12.01 22.52
C GLY A 16 -1.92 12.64 21.50
N GLN A 17 -0.83 11.95 21.21
CA GLN A 17 0.04 12.27 20.10
C GLN A 17 -0.59 11.59 18.90
N ASN A 18 -1.18 12.39 18.01
CA ASN A 18 -1.67 11.88 16.75
C ASN A 18 -0.46 11.41 15.95
N GLU A 19 -0.35 10.09 15.85
CA GLU A 19 0.68 9.40 15.11
C GLU A 19 0.19 9.28 13.68
N ASP A 20 1.01 9.80 12.79
CA ASP A 20 0.67 9.86 11.41
C ASP A 20 1.66 8.88 10.66
N GLY A 21 1.15 7.89 9.87
CA GLY A 21 1.83 7.01 8.85
C GLY A 21 1.14 6.49 7.53
N HIS A 22 1.52 6.78 6.26
CA HIS A 22 0.95 6.25 4.95
C HIS A 22 -0.60 6.31 4.82
N PRO A 23 -1.26 5.99 3.68
CA PRO A 23 -2.69 5.75 3.73
C PRO A 23 -2.92 4.43 4.44
N ARG A 24 -2.90 4.45 5.78
CA ARG A 24 -3.17 3.33 6.69
C ARG A 24 -4.38 2.52 6.26
N ARG A 25 -5.38 3.20 5.68
CA ARG A 25 -6.58 2.60 5.09
C ARG A 25 -6.26 1.44 4.14
N ALA A 26 -5.24 1.54 3.29
CA ALA A 26 -4.85 0.45 2.38
C ALA A 26 -4.20 -0.71 3.13
N ILE A 27 -3.31 -0.43 4.08
CA ILE A 27 -2.62 -1.45 4.89
C ILE A 27 -3.62 -2.18 5.79
N SER A 28 -4.47 -1.45 6.52
CA SER A 28 -5.56 -2.01 7.32
C SER A 28 -6.52 -2.83 6.45
N THR A 29 -6.89 -2.36 5.26
CA THR A 29 -7.73 -3.14 4.33
C THR A 29 -7.06 -4.47 3.98
N LEU A 30 -5.77 -4.47 3.64
CA LEU A 30 -5.02 -5.69 3.33
C LEU A 30 -5.00 -6.63 4.53
N LEU A 31 -4.63 -6.14 5.71
CA LEU A 31 -4.48 -6.96 6.91
C LEU A 31 -5.82 -7.49 7.44
N ILE A 32 -6.91 -6.74 7.30
CA ILE A 32 -8.25 -7.21 7.63
C ILE A 32 -8.70 -8.29 6.62
N ALA A 33 -8.47 -8.07 5.33
CA ALA A 33 -8.93 -8.99 4.28
C ALA A 33 -8.08 -10.27 4.19
N LEU A 34 -6.78 -10.17 4.40
CA LEU A 34 -5.80 -11.24 4.12
C LEU A 34 -4.98 -11.65 5.35
N GLY A 35 -5.19 -11.04 6.52
CA GLY A 35 -4.43 -11.30 7.74
C GLY A 35 -4.28 -12.77 8.11
N PRO A 36 -5.35 -13.59 8.10
CA PRO A 36 -5.25 -15.03 8.36
C PRO A 36 -4.35 -15.77 7.36
N SER A 37 -4.39 -15.39 6.08
CA SER A 37 -3.52 -15.96 5.04
C SER A 37 -2.07 -15.53 5.25
N VAL A 38 -1.85 -14.26 5.58
CA VAL A 38 -0.54 -13.69 5.85
C VAL A 38 0.14 -14.37 7.04
N GLN A 39 -0.62 -14.63 8.12
CA GLN A 39 -0.13 -15.35 9.29
C GLN A 39 0.16 -16.82 8.97
N SER A 40 -0.79 -17.53 8.38
CA SER A 40 -0.65 -18.98 8.11
C SER A 40 0.50 -19.32 7.17
N HIS A 41 0.82 -18.42 6.22
CA HIS A 41 1.91 -18.61 5.26
C HIS A 41 3.15 -17.80 5.59
N SER A 42 3.21 -17.15 6.76
CA SER A 42 4.32 -16.27 7.19
C SER A 42 4.74 -15.26 6.11
N GLN A 43 3.77 -14.69 5.39
CA GLN A 43 4.04 -13.81 4.26
C GLN A 43 4.46 -12.42 4.74
N THR A 44 5.40 -11.81 4.05
CA THR A 44 5.82 -10.43 4.30
C THR A 44 5.14 -9.49 3.32
N ILE A 45 4.57 -8.40 3.84
CA ILE A 45 3.91 -7.35 3.06
C ILE A 45 4.89 -6.22 2.82
N GLN A 46 5.22 -5.95 1.57
CA GLN A 46 6.10 -4.85 1.21
C GLN A 46 5.34 -3.54 1.05
N ILE A 47 5.78 -2.51 1.77
CA ILE A 47 5.22 -1.16 1.69
C ILE A 47 6.01 -0.37 0.64
N LEU A 48 5.34 0.01 -0.44
CA LEU A 48 5.96 0.73 -1.56
C LEU A 48 5.47 2.18 -1.64
N SER A 49 6.38 3.15 -1.57
CA SER A 49 6.03 4.56 -1.81
C SER A 49 5.52 4.83 -3.23
N SER A 50 5.84 3.97 -4.20
CA SER A 50 5.33 4.05 -5.57
C SER A 50 3.80 3.87 -5.67
N LEU A 51 3.17 3.20 -4.70
CA LEU A 51 1.72 2.93 -4.66
C LEU A 51 0.88 4.06 -4.04
N GLN A 52 1.50 5.08 -3.46
CA GLN A 52 0.75 6.17 -2.79
C GLN A 52 -0.19 6.92 -3.74
N GLU A 53 -1.40 7.27 -3.28
CA GLU A 53 -2.47 7.89 -4.07
C GLU A 53 -2.07 9.21 -4.72
N SER A 54 -2.31 9.42 -6.02
CA SER A 54 -1.78 10.57 -6.79
C SER A 54 -2.26 11.96 -6.34
N THR A 55 -3.25 12.04 -5.45
CA THR A 55 -3.78 13.30 -4.93
C THR A 55 -2.87 14.00 -3.92
N ARG A 56 -3.06 15.30 -3.75
CA ARG A 56 -2.43 16.13 -2.71
C ARG A 56 -3.37 16.46 -1.56
N PHE A 57 -4.52 15.79 -1.48
CA PHE A 57 -5.42 15.95 -0.34
C PHE A 57 -4.71 15.52 0.95
N PRO A 58 -4.94 16.22 2.07
CA PRO A 58 -4.27 15.93 3.34
C PRO A 58 -4.40 14.47 3.80
N ASP A 59 -5.54 13.83 3.48
CA ASP A 59 -5.86 12.45 3.84
C ASP A 59 -5.11 11.39 3.01
N ALA A 60 -4.36 11.82 1.98
CA ALA A 60 -3.54 10.97 1.14
C ALA A 60 -2.04 11.10 1.40
N PHE A 61 -1.63 11.99 2.33
CA PHE A 61 -0.24 12.05 2.73
C PHE A 61 0.15 10.76 3.44
N SER A 62 1.40 10.35 3.19
CA SER A 62 2.00 9.46 4.13
C SER A 62 2.22 10.20 5.41
N LEU A 63 1.47 9.73 6.36
CA LEU A 63 1.56 10.23 7.66
C LEU A 63 3.01 9.87 8.24
N THR A 64 3.84 8.94 7.66
CA THR A 64 5.02 8.27 8.29
C THR A 64 6.29 9.12 8.36
N SER A 65 6.18 10.44 8.31
CA SER A 65 7.36 11.31 8.24
C SER A 65 7.29 12.48 9.22
N LEU A 66 8.10 12.39 10.27
CA LEU A 66 8.76 13.56 10.86
C LEU A 66 10.22 13.60 10.38
N PRO A 67 10.82 14.79 10.21
CA PRO A 67 12.18 14.95 9.64
C PRO A 67 13.31 14.30 10.46
N PHE A 68 13.01 13.75 11.63
CA PHE A 68 13.98 13.11 12.53
C PHE A 68 13.76 11.61 12.75
N SER A 69 12.72 11.00 12.17
CA SER A 69 12.44 9.57 12.37
C SER A 69 12.83 8.78 11.13
N ARG A 70 13.93 8.03 11.24
CA ARG A 70 14.60 7.36 10.12
C ARG A 70 13.92 6.06 9.67
N ARG A 71 12.83 5.65 10.34
CA ARG A 71 12.00 4.46 10.07
C ARG A 71 10.87 4.44 11.10
N SER A 72 9.74 5.07 10.78
CA SER A 72 8.52 4.95 11.59
C SER A 72 7.52 4.08 10.84
N SER A 73 7.21 2.93 11.43
CA SER A 73 6.09 2.07 11.03
C SER A 73 4.81 2.89 10.92
N PRO A 74 3.93 2.59 9.96
CA PRO A 74 2.61 3.20 9.94
C PRO A 74 1.90 2.85 11.27
N PRO A 75 1.41 3.84 12.02
CA PRO A 75 0.81 3.62 13.31
C PRO A 75 -0.55 2.96 13.14
N LEU A 76 -0.88 2.02 14.00
CA LEU A 76 -2.21 1.41 14.02
C LEU A 76 -3.25 2.41 14.55
N SER A 77 -4.49 2.34 14.07
CA SER A 77 -5.57 3.11 14.71
C SER A 77 -5.94 2.49 16.04
N GLN A 78 -6.06 3.28 17.10
CA GLN A 78 -6.68 2.82 18.35
C GLN A 78 -8.11 2.29 18.10
N LEU A 79 -8.85 2.89 17.17
CA LEU A 79 -10.19 2.41 16.80
C LEU A 79 -10.15 1.08 16.03
N GLU A 80 -9.19 0.91 15.11
CA GLU A 80 -9.05 -0.33 14.34
C GLU A 80 -8.59 -1.46 15.25
N GLU A 81 -7.67 -1.17 16.18
CA GLU A 81 -7.24 -2.07 17.23
C GLU A 81 -8.41 -2.46 18.16
N ALA A 82 -9.24 -1.51 18.56
CA ALA A 82 -10.40 -1.79 19.41
C ALA A 82 -11.49 -2.61 18.70
N VAL A 83 -11.68 -2.41 17.39
CA VAL A 83 -12.74 -3.07 16.61
C VAL A 83 -12.31 -4.43 16.07
N VAL A 84 -11.07 -4.56 15.61
CA VAL A 84 -10.53 -5.80 15.00
C VAL A 84 -9.80 -6.66 16.03
N GLY A 85 -9.31 -6.06 17.12
CA GLY A 85 -8.63 -6.71 18.23
C GLY A 85 -7.11 -6.77 18.09
N ALA A 86 -6.46 -7.35 19.11
CA ALA A 86 -5.01 -7.43 19.24
C ALA A 86 -4.30 -8.17 18.08
N SER A 87 -5.03 -8.99 17.31
CA SER A 87 -4.49 -9.70 16.14
C SER A 87 -4.04 -8.74 15.03
N LEU A 88 -4.73 -7.60 14.85
CA LEU A 88 -4.34 -6.59 13.86
C LEU A 88 -3.06 -5.86 14.25
N GLY A 89 -2.87 -5.55 15.54
CA GLY A 89 -1.63 -4.96 16.04
C GLY A 89 -0.43 -5.88 15.89
N GLN A 90 -0.60 -7.16 16.17
CA GLN A 90 0.44 -8.17 15.93
C GLN A 90 0.82 -8.24 14.45
N LEU A 91 -0.16 -8.23 13.55
CA LEU A 91 0.06 -8.21 12.10
C LEU A 91 0.86 -6.98 11.64
N TYR A 92 0.48 -5.80 12.11
CA TYR A 92 1.19 -4.55 11.83
C TYR A 92 2.65 -4.60 12.28
N ALA A 93 2.92 -5.18 13.45
CA ALA A 93 4.26 -5.24 14.03
C ALA A 93 5.18 -6.27 13.36
N SER A 94 4.63 -7.39 12.88
CA SER A 94 5.42 -8.56 12.49
C SER A 94 5.52 -8.83 10.98
N HIS A 95 4.57 -8.34 10.17
CA HIS A 95 4.49 -8.69 8.75
C HIS A 95 4.74 -7.53 7.77
N LEU A 96 5.03 -6.32 8.25
CA LEU A 96 5.27 -5.15 7.39
C LEU A 96 6.77 -4.93 7.12
N ASP A 97 7.18 -5.06 5.86
CA ASP A 97 8.50 -4.66 5.37
C ASP A 97 8.46 -3.23 4.80
N GLN A 98 9.32 -2.37 5.35
CA GLN A 98 9.41 -0.95 5.04
C GLN A 98 10.64 -0.59 4.19
N ASN A 99 11.40 -1.55 3.67
CA ASN A 99 12.62 -1.29 2.89
C ASN A 99 12.39 -0.36 1.69
N PHE A 100 11.18 -0.36 1.11
CA PHE A 100 10.78 0.47 -0.02
C PHE A 100 9.85 1.64 0.38
N ASN A 101 9.71 1.90 1.68
CA ASN A 101 8.97 3.00 2.24
C ASN A 101 9.89 4.24 2.39
N GLN A 102 9.80 5.16 1.44
CA GLN A 102 10.54 6.43 1.46
C GLN A 102 9.76 7.59 2.11
N GLY A 103 8.67 7.30 2.82
CA GLY A 103 7.80 8.32 3.44
C GLY A 103 6.97 9.09 2.41
N ASN A 104 6.71 10.37 2.70
CA ASN A 104 5.93 11.25 1.84
C ASN A 104 6.54 11.44 0.46
N LYS A 105 5.68 11.65 -0.54
CA LYS A 105 6.09 12.01 -1.90
C LYS A 105 6.93 13.27 -1.84
N ARG A 106 8.12 13.20 -2.44
CA ARG A 106 8.90 14.41 -2.72
C ARG A 106 8.13 15.27 -3.72
N LEU A 107 8.20 16.59 -3.55
CA LEU A 107 7.61 17.60 -4.45
C LEU A 107 7.92 17.34 -5.94
N TYR A 108 9.07 16.72 -6.24
CA TYR A 108 9.55 16.45 -7.59
C TYR A 108 9.26 15.03 -8.12
N SER A 109 8.57 14.17 -7.37
CA SER A 109 8.20 12.84 -7.86
C SER A 109 6.99 12.92 -8.79
N THR A 110 7.18 12.62 -10.08
CA THR A 110 6.06 12.55 -11.03
C THR A 110 5.27 11.26 -10.81
N LEU A 111 3.97 11.29 -11.11
CA LEU A 111 3.15 10.08 -11.05
C LEU A 111 3.71 9.00 -11.98
N VAL A 112 4.09 9.38 -13.21
CA VAL A 112 4.69 8.49 -14.21
C VAL A 112 5.94 7.79 -13.64
N GLY A 113 6.88 8.55 -13.05
CA GLY A 113 8.08 7.97 -12.46
C GLY A 113 7.77 6.93 -11.37
N ARG A 114 6.70 7.14 -10.57
CA ARG A 114 6.27 6.17 -9.56
C ARG A 114 5.63 4.93 -10.15
N LEU A 115 4.85 5.06 -11.23
CA LEU A 115 4.29 3.91 -11.95
C LEU A 115 5.40 3.03 -12.56
N PHE A 116 6.43 3.65 -13.14
CA PHE A 116 7.62 2.93 -13.63
C PHE A 116 8.43 2.32 -12.49
N ALA A 117 8.64 3.02 -11.38
CA ALA A 117 9.34 2.48 -10.21
C ALA A 117 8.63 1.25 -9.62
N PHE A 118 7.29 1.25 -9.57
CA PHE A 118 6.53 0.06 -9.19
C PHE A 118 6.75 -1.10 -10.17
N SER A 119 6.74 -0.80 -11.49
CA SER A 119 6.93 -1.82 -12.52
C SER A 119 8.33 -2.41 -12.47
N SER A 120 9.36 -1.58 -12.35
CA SER A 120 10.75 -2.01 -12.09
C SER A 120 10.83 -2.92 -10.87
N TRP A 121 10.32 -2.48 -9.72
CA TRP A 121 10.32 -3.30 -8.49
C TRP A 121 9.63 -4.67 -8.68
N LEU A 122 8.54 -4.72 -9.46
CA LEU A 122 7.79 -5.95 -9.69
C LEU A 122 8.61 -6.99 -10.46
N PHE A 123 9.48 -6.55 -11.37
CA PHE A 123 10.27 -7.42 -12.25
C PHE A 123 11.77 -7.52 -11.88
N GLU A 124 12.30 -6.66 -10.99
CA GLU A 124 13.70 -6.67 -10.54
C GLU A 124 14.02 -7.76 -9.50
N GLY A 125 13.10 -8.69 -9.21
CA GLY A 125 13.30 -9.78 -8.25
C GLY A 125 13.86 -11.06 -8.88
N SER A 126 14.74 -11.76 -8.17
CA SER A 126 15.27 -13.08 -8.55
C SER A 126 14.30 -14.24 -8.29
N THR A 127 13.16 -13.98 -7.67
CA THR A 127 12.14 -14.98 -7.34
C THR A 127 10.98 -14.87 -8.32
N GLU A 128 10.65 -15.99 -8.96
CA GLU A 128 9.47 -16.09 -9.82
C GLU A 128 8.22 -15.90 -8.96
N ARG A 129 7.58 -14.73 -9.09
CA ARG A 129 6.35 -14.39 -8.35
C ARG A 129 5.16 -14.94 -9.13
N GLN A 130 4.47 -15.94 -8.60
CA GLN A 130 3.29 -16.52 -9.25
C GLN A 130 2.11 -15.54 -9.34
N ALA A 131 1.90 -14.74 -8.29
CA ALA A 131 0.89 -13.71 -8.25
C ALA A 131 1.29 -12.61 -7.25
N VAL A 132 0.93 -11.36 -7.55
CA VAL A 132 1.16 -10.22 -6.65
C VAL A 132 -0.17 -9.53 -6.38
N ILE A 133 -0.56 -9.47 -5.11
CA ILE A 133 -1.74 -8.73 -4.66
C ILE A 133 -1.31 -7.31 -4.31
N VAL A 134 -1.88 -6.34 -5.03
CA VAL A 134 -1.64 -4.92 -4.79
C VAL A 134 -2.90 -4.33 -4.15
N VAL A 135 -2.76 -3.84 -2.91
CA VAL A 135 -3.81 -3.07 -2.24
C VAL A 135 -3.43 -1.59 -2.30
N GLY A 136 -4.23 -0.81 -3.01
CA GLY A 136 -3.94 0.58 -3.27
C GLY A 136 -5.20 1.38 -3.52
N HIS A 137 -5.07 2.46 -4.28
CA HIS A 137 -6.16 3.42 -4.46
C HIS A 137 -6.69 3.45 -5.88
N SER A 138 -7.98 3.76 -6.00
CA SER A 138 -8.68 3.79 -7.28
C SER A 138 -8.07 4.75 -8.30
N ARG A 139 -7.54 5.91 -7.89
CA ARG A 139 -6.94 6.86 -8.83
C ARG A 139 -5.52 6.45 -9.24
N TRP A 140 -4.72 5.89 -8.33
CA TRP A 140 -3.46 5.21 -8.70
C TRP A 140 -3.72 4.11 -9.75
N LEU A 141 -4.69 3.22 -9.50
CA LEU A 141 -5.08 2.16 -10.43
C LEU A 141 -5.50 2.73 -11.79
N ARG A 142 -6.27 3.82 -11.77
CA ARG A 142 -6.71 4.51 -12.99
C ARG A 142 -5.54 4.96 -13.85
N TYR A 143 -4.57 5.64 -13.24
CA TYR A 143 -3.39 6.09 -13.98
C TYR A 143 -2.47 4.94 -14.39
N PHE A 144 -2.40 3.86 -13.60
CA PHE A 144 -1.70 2.64 -13.99
C PHE A 144 -2.29 2.02 -15.27
N PHE A 145 -3.62 1.88 -15.34
CA PHE A 145 -4.30 1.42 -16.55
C PHE A 145 -4.12 2.38 -17.72
N ARG A 146 -4.21 3.70 -17.51
CA ARG A 146 -3.97 4.66 -18.59
C ARG A 146 -2.55 4.60 -19.15
N MET A 147 -1.57 4.24 -18.32
CA MET A 147 -0.15 4.18 -18.70
C MET A 147 0.19 2.88 -19.43
N PHE A 148 -0.33 1.74 -18.95
CA PHE A 148 0.14 0.42 -19.38
C PHE A 148 -0.92 -0.45 -20.07
N PHE A 149 -2.17 -0.01 -20.17
CA PHE A 149 -3.17 -0.65 -21.01
C PHE A 149 -3.07 -0.09 -22.44
N PRO A 150 -3.32 -0.89 -23.50
CA PRO A 150 -3.30 -0.39 -24.88
C PRO A 150 -4.13 0.89 -25.06
N ALA A 151 -3.53 1.89 -25.70
CA ALA A 151 -4.12 3.21 -25.85
C ALA A 151 -5.48 3.15 -26.58
N GLU A 152 -5.52 2.39 -27.67
CA GLU A 152 -6.69 2.23 -28.56
C GLU A 152 -7.82 1.38 -27.97
N GLN A 153 -7.58 0.68 -26.86
CA GLN A 153 -8.59 -0.17 -26.24
C GLN A 153 -9.26 0.54 -25.07
N ALA A 154 -10.59 0.55 -25.08
CA ALA A 154 -11.38 1.04 -23.96
C ALA A 154 -11.38 0.03 -22.82
N HIS A 155 -11.25 0.51 -21.58
CA HIS A 155 -11.43 -0.32 -20.40
C HIS A 155 -11.91 0.57 -19.24
N PRO A 156 -12.95 0.18 -18.47
CA PRO A 156 -13.49 1.01 -17.40
C PRO A 156 -12.45 1.48 -16.39
N ALA A 157 -11.45 0.66 -16.07
CA ALA A 157 -10.37 1.06 -15.15
C ALA A 157 -9.50 2.22 -15.66
N LYS A 158 -9.55 2.62 -16.95
CA LYS A 158 -8.86 3.82 -17.45
C LYS A 158 -9.54 5.12 -17.01
N ASP A 159 -10.85 5.09 -16.78
CA ASP A 159 -11.66 6.31 -16.68
C ASP A 159 -12.56 6.34 -15.44
N GLN A 160 -13.03 5.18 -14.99
CA GLN A 160 -13.99 5.04 -13.90
C GLN A 160 -13.30 4.70 -12.58
N LYS A 161 -14.01 4.94 -11.47
CA LYS A 161 -13.59 4.55 -10.13
C LYS A 161 -14.01 3.10 -9.88
N LEU A 162 -13.07 2.24 -9.51
CA LEU A 162 -13.41 0.94 -8.93
C LEU A 162 -14.01 1.13 -7.55
N SER A 163 -15.13 0.49 -7.26
CA SER A 163 -15.79 0.50 -5.95
C SER A 163 -14.81 0.13 -4.84
N ASN A 164 -14.98 0.69 -3.64
CA ASN A 164 -14.14 0.34 -2.49
C ASN A 164 -14.15 -1.19 -2.27
N CYS A 165 -12.98 -1.76 -1.96
CA CYS A 165 -12.77 -3.21 -1.84
C CYS A 165 -13.09 -4.02 -3.12
N GLY A 166 -13.19 -3.36 -4.28
CA GLY A 166 -13.24 -4.04 -5.57
C GLY A 166 -11.91 -4.73 -5.88
N VAL A 167 -11.99 -5.86 -6.61
CA VAL A 167 -10.85 -6.70 -6.96
C VAL A 167 -10.81 -6.89 -8.45
N LEU A 168 -9.72 -6.43 -9.07
CA LEU A 168 -9.46 -6.56 -10.51
C LEU A 168 -8.20 -7.41 -10.70
N LYS A 169 -8.33 -8.51 -11.44
CA LYS A 169 -7.23 -9.39 -11.83
C LYS A 169 -6.81 -9.07 -13.26
N PHE A 170 -5.52 -9.10 -13.54
CA PHE A 170 -4.94 -9.01 -14.88
C PHE A 170 -3.50 -9.50 -14.86
N ASP A 171 -3.02 -9.92 -16.02
CA ASP A 171 -1.63 -10.25 -16.28
C ASP A 171 -0.89 -8.98 -16.70
N TYR A 172 0.29 -8.80 -16.12
CA TYR A 172 1.16 -7.66 -16.37
C TYR A 172 2.50 -8.16 -16.87
N LEU A 173 2.94 -7.61 -18.00
CA LEU A 173 4.04 -8.11 -18.81
C LEU A 173 5.19 -7.11 -18.83
N GLN A 174 6.41 -7.63 -18.75
CA GLN A 174 7.62 -6.89 -19.09
C GLN A 174 8.01 -7.21 -20.54
N LEU A 175 8.10 -6.18 -21.37
CA LEU A 175 8.45 -6.27 -22.78
C LEU A 175 9.91 -5.88 -22.97
N HIS A 176 10.69 -6.78 -23.58
CA HIS A 176 12.09 -6.53 -23.92
C HIS A 176 12.22 -6.25 -25.41
N GLN A 177 12.65 -5.05 -25.78
CA GLN A 177 12.88 -4.70 -27.17
C GLN A 177 14.19 -5.34 -27.66
N LYS A 178 14.08 -6.23 -28.66
CA LYS A 178 15.15 -7.15 -29.12
C LYS A 178 16.49 -6.50 -29.49
N ASN A 179 16.54 -5.18 -29.75
CA ASN A 179 17.73 -4.50 -30.29
C ASN A 179 18.20 -3.26 -29.49
N SER A 180 17.41 -2.72 -28.57
CA SER A 180 17.76 -1.49 -27.84
C SER A 180 18.06 -1.74 -26.37
N GLY A 181 17.75 -2.94 -25.85
CA GLY A 181 17.75 -3.21 -24.42
C GLY A 181 16.67 -2.42 -23.66
N ARG A 182 15.78 -1.71 -24.37
CA ARG A 182 14.69 -0.97 -23.75
C ARG A 182 13.67 -1.95 -23.18
N VAL A 183 13.30 -1.67 -21.93
CA VAL A 183 12.23 -2.35 -21.21
C VAL A 183 10.99 -1.46 -21.24
N ASP A 184 9.87 -2.02 -21.68
CA ASP A 184 8.53 -1.42 -21.55
C ASP A 184 7.62 -2.38 -20.79
N TYR A 185 6.43 -1.92 -20.41
CA TYR A 185 5.48 -2.71 -19.65
C TYR A 185 4.07 -2.63 -20.25
N LEU A 186 3.30 -3.71 -20.12
CA LEU A 186 1.98 -3.83 -20.74
C LEU A 186 1.04 -4.68 -19.89
N ILE A 187 -0.21 -4.27 -19.74
CA ILE A 187 -1.31 -5.11 -19.24
C ILE A 187 -1.87 -5.91 -20.42
N ASP A 188 -1.96 -7.25 -20.32
CA ASP A 188 -2.66 -8.04 -21.36
C ASP A 188 -4.17 -7.76 -21.28
N PRO A 189 -4.79 -7.12 -22.28
CA PRO A 189 -6.21 -6.77 -22.24
C PRO A 189 -7.14 -7.95 -22.04
N ARG A 190 -6.74 -9.13 -22.54
CA ARG A 190 -7.57 -10.34 -22.51
C ARG A 190 -7.58 -11.02 -21.14
N SER A 191 -6.62 -10.67 -20.29
CA SER A 191 -6.49 -11.19 -18.93
C SER A 191 -7.33 -10.44 -17.90
N CYS A 192 -7.85 -9.26 -18.25
CA CYS A 192 -8.56 -8.39 -17.32
C CYS A 192 -9.90 -9.01 -16.88
N GLN A 193 -10.04 -9.24 -15.59
CA GLN A 193 -11.24 -9.81 -14.98
C GLN A 193 -11.59 -9.07 -13.69
N LEU A 194 -12.80 -8.50 -13.63
CA LEU A 194 -13.37 -7.95 -12.40
C LEU A 194 -13.88 -9.12 -11.54
N LEU A 195 -13.18 -9.44 -10.45
CA LEU A 195 -13.55 -10.52 -9.54
C LEU A 195 -14.57 -10.07 -8.50
N ARG A 196 -14.54 -8.79 -8.09
CA ARG A 196 -15.45 -8.22 -7.10
C ARG A 196 -15.63 -6.72 -7.30
N GLY A 197 -16.83 -6.22 -7.03
CA GLY A 197 -17.15 -4.79 -7.04
C GLY A 197 -17.76 -4.33 -8.35
N SER A 198 -17.72 -3.02 -8.58
CA SER A 198 -18.24 -2.39 -9.79
C SER A 198 -17.40 -1.17 -10.17
N PHE A 199 -17.51 -0.74 -11.42
CA PHE A 199 -17.00 0.56 -11.84
C PHE A 199 -18.11 1.59 -11.78
N SER A 200 -17.80 2.77 -11.24
CA SER A 200 -18.68 3.93 -11.22
C SER A 200 -17.98 5.12 -11.87
N PRO A 201 -18.73 6.04 -12.52
CA PRO A 201 -18.16 7.29 -13.02
C PRO A 201 -17.31 8.05 -11.99
#